data_AF-A0A7X6Z0T2-F1
#
_entry.id   AF-A0A7X6Z0T2-F1
#
_cell.length_a   1.000
_cell.length_b   1.000
_cell.length_c   1.000
_cell.angle_alpha   90.00
_cell.angle_beta   90.00
_cell.angle_gamma   90.00
#
_symmetry.space_group_name_H-M   'P 1'
#
loop_
_entity.id
_entity.type
_entity.pdbx_description
1 polymer ?
#
loop_
_entity_poly.entity_id
_entity_poly.type
_entity_poly.pdbx_seq_one_letter_code
_entity_poly.pdbx_strand_id
1 'polypeptide(L)'
;MKIIAGIDIGNATTETAIGRIIPGAPVEFISDAIVNTTGIKGTRDNLPGIYNSLNKALEAANLKLSDLSMIRINEAAPVIGDVAMETITETIITESSMIGHDPRTPGGIGIGVGISLSIEDVY
;
A
#
# COMPACT_ATOMS: atom_id res chain seq x y z
N MET A 1 39.45 -8.50 -3.37
CA MET A 1 38.28 -7.68 -3.00
C MET A 1 37.12 -8.07 -3.91
N LYS A 2 35.90 -8.18 -3.39
CA LYS A 2 34.70 -8.47 -4.18
C LYS A 2 33.57 -7.51 -3.78
N ILE A 3 32.89 -6.92 -4.75
CA ILE A 3 31.62 -6.21 -4.51
C ILE A 3 30.49 -7.22 -4.68
N ILE A 4 29.56 -7.22 -3.74
CA ILE A 4 28.39 -8.09 -3.74
C ILE A 4 27.12 -7.25 -3.55
N ALA A 5 25.99 -7.77 -4.03
CA ALA A 5 24.68 -7.20 -3.77
C ALA A 5 23.80 -8.26 -3.08
N GLY A 6 23.12 -7.86 -2.00
CA GLY A 6 21.99 -8.59 -1.42
C GLY A 6 20.70 -7.92 -1.84
N ILE A 7 19.75 -8.68 -2.36
CA ILE A 7 18.45 -8.18 -2.82
C ILE A 7 17.35 -8.93 -2.06
N ASP A 8 16.50 -8.18 -1.37
CA ASP A 8 15.30 -8.70 -0.72
C ASP A 8 14.06 -8.28 -1.51
N ILE A 9 13.22 -9.27 -1.86
CA ILE A 9 11.97 -9.03 -2.58
C ILE A 9 10.84 -9.22 -1.57
N GLY A 10 10.32 -8.13 -1.04
CA GLY A 10 9.13 -8.09 -0.19
C GLY A 10 7.82 -8.00 -0.99
N ASN A 11 6.69 -8.08 -0.29
CA ASN A 11 5.37 -7.87 -0.92
C ASN A 11 5.16 -6.41 -1.36
N ALA A 12 5.71 -5.46 -0.59
CA ALA A 12 5.55 -4.03 -0.83
C ALA A 12 6.81 -3.40 -1.40
N THR A 13 7.98 -3.81 -0.92
CA THR A 13 9.27 -3.19 -1.23
C THR A 13 10.27 -4.21 -1.75
N THR A 14 11.10 -3.78 -2.70
CA THR A 14 12.29 -4.50 -3.15
C THR A 14 13.53 -3.69 -2.75
N GLU A 15 14.39 -4.29 -1.96
CA GLU A 15 15.49 -3.64 -1.25
C GLU A 15 16.82 -4.23 -1.72
N THR A 16 17.82 -3.38 -1.93
CA THR A 16 19.18 -3.82 -2.30
C THR A 16 20.18 -3.23 -1.34
N ALA A 17 21.12 -4.05 -0.87
CA ALA A 17 22.31 -3.63 -0.11
C ALA A 17 23.59 -4.03 -0.86
N ILE A 18 24.51 -3.07 -1.04
CA ILE A 18 25.82 -3.29 -1.64
C ILE A 18 26.85 -3.48 -0.53
N GLY A 19 27.62 -4.56 -0.63
CA GLY A 19 28.66 -4.92 0.33
C GLY A 19 30.00 -5.17 -0.33
N ARG A 20 31.08 -4.97 0.44
CA ARG A 20 32.46 -5.24 0.04
C ARG A 20 33.05 -6.34 0.90
N ILE A 21 33.57 -7.36 0.25
CA ILE A 21 34.29 -8.46 0.88
C ILE A 21 35.79 -8.24 0.74
N ILE A 22 36.45 -8.09 1.88
CA ILE A 22 37.90 -8.10 2.03
C ILE A 22 38.27 -9.38 2.81
N PRO A 23 39.16 -10.25 2.28
CA PRO A 23 39.54 -11.48 2.97
C PRO A 23 40.03 -11.19 4.40
N GLY A 24 39.50 -11.92 5.38
CA GLY A 24 39.87 -11.78 6.79
C GLY A 24 39.20 -10.61 7.53
N ALA A 25 38.32 -9.84 6.86
CA ALA A 25 37.54 -8.77 7.48
C ALA A 25 36.02 -9.07 7.39
N PRO A 26 35.21 -8.48 8.28
CA PRO A 26 33.76 -8.44 8.11
C PRO A 26 33.37 -7.80 6.77
N VAL A 27 32.15 -8.11 6.31
CA VAL A 27 31.59 -7.44 5.12
C VAL A 27 31.37 -5.97 5.45
N GLU A 28 31.95 -5.09 4.63
CA GLU A 28 31.74 -3.65 4.73
C GLU A 28 30.49 -3.28 3.94
N PHE A 29 29.54 -2.62 4.57
CA PHE A 29 28.37 -2.03 3.91
C PHE A 29 28.78 -0.76 3.15
N ILE A 30 28.32 -0.61 1.92
CA ILE A 30 28.67 0.53 1.05
C ILE A 30 27.46 1.45 0.83
N SER A 31 26.34 0.87 0.38
CA SER A 31 25.13 1.62 0.02
C SER A 31 23.91 0.70 0.01
N ASP A 32 22.74 1.31 0.00
CA ASP A 32 21.46 0.63 -0.16
C ASP A 32 20.52 1.41 -1.09
N ALA A 33 19.43 0.76 -1.48
CA ALA A 33 18.28 1.42 -2.07
C ALA A 33 17.00 0.62 -1.84
N ILE A 34 15.89 1.33 -1.89
CA ILE A 34 14.54 0.78 -1.75
C ILE A 34 13.62 1.31 -2.85
N VAL A 35 12.80 0.42 -3.40
CA VAL A 35 11.74 0.74 -4.37
C VAL A 35 10.50 -0.09 -4.07
N ASN A 36 9.35 0.30 -4.61
CA ASN A 36 8.16 -0.55 -4.56
C ASN A 36 8.39 -1.84 -5.36
N THR A 37 7.94 -2.98 -4.83
CA THR A 37 7.93 -4.25 -5.55
C THR A 37 7.01 -4.14 -6.76
N THR A 38 7.51 -4.58 -7.92
CA THR A 38 6.74 -4.58 -9.15
C THR A 38 6.01 -5.92 -9.30
N GLY A 39 4.68 -5.89 -9.40
CA GLY A 39 3.84 -7.09 -9.49
C GLY A 39 3.77 -7.90 -8.19
N ILE A 40 3.33 -9.15 -8.31
CA ILE A 40 3.21 -10.07 -7.16
C ILE A 40 4.61 -10.61 -6.83
N LYS A 41 4.97 -10.65 -5.55
CA LYS A 41 6.24 -11.25 -5.10
C LYS A 41 6.37 -12.68 -5.66
N GLY A 42 7.55 -13.04 -6.16
CA GLY A 42 7.86 -14.35 -6.75
C GLY A 42 7.50 -14.48 -8.24
N THR A 43 6.97 -13.43 -8.89
CA THR A 43 6.72 -13.46 -10.33
C THR A 43 7.84 -12.76 -11.12
N ARG A 44 7.88 -13.02 -12.44
CA ARG A 44 8.79 -12.33 -13.38
C ARG A 44 8.58 -10.82 -13.40
N ASP A 45 7.42 -10.35 -12.96
CA ASP A 45 7.12 -8.93 -12.86
C ASP A 45 7.98 -8.22 -11.82
N ASN A 46 8.67 -8.95 -10.91
CA ASN A 46 9.60 -8.35 -9.96
C ASN A 46 10.90 -7.85 -10.62
N LEU A 47 11.24 -8.30 -11.85
CA LEU A 47 12.50 -7.96 -12.51
C LEU A 47 12.74 -6.45 -12.63
N PRO A 48 11.80 -5.61 -13.10
CA PRO A 48 11.98 -4.17 -13.16
C PRO A 48 12.27 -3.54 -11.78
N GLY A 49 11.59 -3.99 -10.72
CA GLY A 49 11.83 -3.54 -9.34
C GLY A 49 13.23 -3.91 -8.86
N ILE A 50 13.66 -5.15 -9.12
CA ILE A 50 15.02 -5.63 -8.82
C ILE A 50 16.07 -4.77 -9.53
N TYR A 51 15.93 -4.55 -10.84
CA TYR A 51 16.88 -3.74 -11.60
C TYR A 51 16.92 -2.29 -11.12
N ASN A 52 15.77 -1.70 -10.80
CA ASN A 52 15.69 -0.32 -10.31
C ASN A 52 16.34 -0.18 -8.92
N SER A 53 16.02 -1.08 -7.99
CA SER A 53 16.63 -1.14 -6.66
C SER A 53 18.15 -1.28 -6.76
N LEU A 54 18.62 -2.23 -7.57
CA LEU A 54 20.04 -2.49 -7.76
C LEU A 54 20.78 -1.30 -8.37
N ASN A 55 20.25 -0.69 -9.44
CA ASN A 55 20.89 0.44 -10.10
C ASN A 55 20.99 1.65 -9.17
N LYS A 56 19.93 1.95 -8.38
CA LYS A 56 19.97 3.03 -7.40
C LYS A 56 21.04 2.82 -6.32
N ALA A 57 21.15 1.59 -5.82
CA ALA A 57 22.15 1.28 -4.80
C ALA A 57 23.59 1.39 -5.37
N LEU A 58 23.80 0.97 -6.62
CA LEU A 58 25.06 1.12 -7.33
C LEU A 58 25.41 2.59 -7.62
N GLU A 59 24.44 3.39 -8.07
CA GLU A 59 24.60 4.82 -8.31
C GLU A 59 25.02 5.56 -7.04
N ALA A 60 24.40 5.25 -5.89
CA ALA A 60 24.77 5.83 -4.59
C ALA A 60 26.21 5.50 -4.17
N ALA A 61 26.75 4.36 -4.62
CA ALA A 61 28.13 3.95 -4.40
C ALA A 61 29.10 4.39 -5.53
N ASN A 62 28.60 5.06 -6.57
CA ASN A 62 29.34 5.35 -7.80
C ASN A 62 29.98 4.09 -8.44
N LEU A 63 29.24 2.98 -8.41
CA LEU A 63 29.61 1.69 -8.98
C LEU A 63 28.77 1.36 -10.20
N LYS A 64 29.26 0.44 -11.03
CA LYS A 64 28.55 -0.10 -12.19
C LYS A 64 28.16 -1.56 -11.96
N LEU A 65 27.18 -2.03 -12.71
CA LEU A 65 26.77 -3.44 -12.67
C LEU A 65 27.93 -4.40 -12.97
N SER A 66 28.87 -3.99 -13.82
CA SER A 66 30.10 -4.74 -14.14
C SER A 66 31.06 -4.92 -12.96
N ASP A 67 30.94 -4.10 -11.91
CA ASP A 67 31.80 -4.16 -10.73
C ASP A 67 31.33 -5.23 -9.73
N LEU A 68 30.08 -5.69 -9.87
CA LEU A 68 29.52 -6.74 -9.02
C LEU A 68 30.09 -8.11 -9.37
N SER A 69 30.58 -8.79 -8.33
CA SER A 69 31.05 -10.16 -8.43
C SER A 69 29.96 -11.20 -8.17
N MET A 70 28.89 -10.82 -7.43
CA MET A 70 27.83 -11.74 -7.02
C MET A 70 26.58 -10.97 -6.61
N ILE A 71 25.41 -11.54 -6.94
CA ILE A 71 24.11 -11.11 -6.45
C ILE A 71 23.51 -12.25 -5.63
N ARG A 72 22.97 -11.95 -4.44
CA ARG A 72 22.22 -12.86 -3.59
C ARG A 72 20.79 -12.35 -3.51
N ILE A 73 19.84 -13.17 -3.95
CA ILE A 73 18.42 -12.83 -3.89
C ILE A 73 17.78 -13.65 -2.79
N ASN A 74 17.07 -13.00 -1.88
CA ASN A 74 16.16 -13.65 -0.97
C ASN A 74 14.79 -13.80 -1.65
N GLU A 75 14.34 -15.03 -1.86
CA GLU A 75 13.00 -15.31 -2.34
C GLU A 75 12.16 -15.82 -1.16
N ALA A 76 11.49 -14.90 -0.46
CA ALA A 76 10.52 -15.26 0.56
C ALA A 76 9.19 -15.66 -0.10
N ALA A 77 8.55 -16.72 0.37
CA ALA A 77 7.25 -17.19 -0.14
C ALA A 77 6.21 -16.04 -0.18
N PRO A 78 5.42 -15.89 -1.27
CA PRO A 78 4.37 -14.88 -1.37
C PRO A 78 3.40 -14.97 -0.20
N VAL A 79 3.17 -13.86 0.51
CA VAL A 79 2.12 -13.78 1.54
C VAL A 79 1.01 -12.93 0.95
N ILE A 80 -0.09 -13.58 0.56
CA ILE A 80 -1.27 -12.93 0.00
C ILE A 80 -2.29 -12.82 1.13
N GLY A 81 -2.63 -11.60 1.52
CA GLY A 81 -3.73 -11.30 2.42
C GLY A 81 -4.74 -10.44 1.66
N ASP A 82 -6.01 -10.78 1.77
CA ASP A 82 -7.11 -9.98 1.24
C ASP A 82 -8.07 -9.65 2.39
N VAL A 83 -8.80 -8.55 2.26
CA VAL A 83 -9.78 -8.11 3.25
C VAL A 83 -11.14 -7.97 2.58
N ALA A 84 -12.15 -8.60 3.18
CA ALA A 84 -13.54 -8.43 2.77
C ALA A 84 -14.31 -7.73 3.89
N MET A 85 -15.25 -6.88 3.49
CA MET A 85 -16.20 -6.24 4.41
C MET A 85 -17.61 -6.53 3.89
N GLU A 86 -18.46 -7.03 4.77
CA GLU A 86 -19.87 -7.30 4.48
C GLU A 86 -20.76 -6.46 5.39
N THR A 87 -21.76 -5.80 4.80
CA THR A 87 -22.84 -5.17 5.57
C THR A 87 -23.85 -6.26 5.94
N ILE A 88 -23.97 -6.56 7.23
CA ILE A 88 -24.84 -7.64 7.74
C ILE A 88 -26.20 -7.16 8.25
N THR A 89 -26.43 -5.85 8.26
CA THR A 89 -27.67 -5.23 8.74
C THR A 89 -28.07 -4.08 7.83
N GLU A 90 -29.37 -3.93 7.60
CA GLU A 90 -29.94 -2.78 6.92
C GLU A 90 -31.12 -2.21 7.73
N THR A 91 -31.42 -0.93 7.48
CA THR A 91 -32.57 -0.25 8.07
C THR A 91 -33.42 0.30 6.92
N ILE A 92 -34.66 -0.18 6.79
CA ILE A 92 -35.60 0.23 5.74
C ILE A 92 -36.76 1.01 6.37
N ILE A 93 -37.07 2.18 5.80
CA ILE A 93 -38.30 2.92 6.11
C ILE A 93 -39.34 2.55 5.05
N THR A 94 -40.40 1.84 5.43
CA THR A 94 -41.50 1.49 4.54
C THR A 94 -42.58 2.57 4.55
N GLU A 95 -43.24 2.75 3.40
CA GLU A 95 -44.42 3.61 3.24
C GLU A 95 -44.20 5.09 3.64
N SER A 96 -42.96 5.57 3.53
CA SER A 96 -42.60 6.96 3.91
C SER A 96 -43.06 7.33 5.34
N SER A 97 -43.09 6.34 6.24
CA SER A 97 -43.69 6.46 7.58
C SER A 97 -42.92 7.36 8.56
N MET A 98 -41.71 7.78 8.22
CA MET A 98 -40.85 8.58 9.10
C MET A 98 -39.94 9.53 8.31
N ILE A 99 -39.67 10.71 8.91
CA ILE A 99 -38.59 11.61 8.53
C ILE A 99 -37.66 11.76 9.75
N GLY A 100 -36.36 11.49 9.57
CA GLY A 100 -35.38 11.46 10.66
C GLY A 100 -34.00 11.99 10.29
N HIS A 101 -33.91 12.92 9.33
CA HIS A 101 -32.63 13.39 8.76
C HIS A 101 -31.89 14.46 9.59
N ASP A 102 -32.43 14.84 10.76
CA ASP A 102 -31.85 15.76 11.76
C ASP A 102 -31.09 16.98 11.16
N PRO A 103 -31.80 17.95 10.55
CA PRO A 103 -31.16 19.10 9.91
C PRO A 103 -30.55 20.06 10.94
N ARG A 104 -29.42 20.68 10.60
CA ARG A 104 -28.67 21.57 11.51
C ARG A 104 -29.36 22.90 11.85
N THR A 105 -30.34 23.34 11.07
CA THR A 105 -31.01 24.65 11.23
C THR A 105 -32.53 24.50 11.13
N PRO A 106 -33.19 23.84 12.10
CA PRO A 106 -34.65 23.74 12.10
C PRO A 106 -35.29 25.09 12.44
N GLY A 107 -36.47 25.35 11.90
CA GLY A 107 -37.27 26.51 12.28
C GLY A 107 -38.12 26.23 13.53
N GLY A 108 -38.11 27.13 14.51
CA GLY A 108 -38.96 27.02 15.71
C GLY A 108 -38.59 25.90 16.67
N ILE A 109 -39.50 25.56 17.59
CA ILE A 109 -39.39 24.46 18.56
C ILE A 109 -40.79 24.03 19.01
N GLY A 110 -41.02 22.74 19.28
CA GLY A 110 -42.28 22.24 19.83
C GLY A 110 -42.67 20.87 19.32
N ILE A 111 -43.91 20.46 19.64
CA ILE A 111 -44.55 19.22 19.18
C ILE A 111 -45.89 19.60 18.53
N GLY A 112 -46.21 19.00 17.38
CA GLY A 112 -47.48 19.17 16.69
C GLY A 112 -48.05 17.83 16.22
N VAL A 113 -49.37 17.70 16.25
CA VAL A 113 -50.12 16.53 15.76
C VAL A 113 -51.21 17.02 14.81
N GLY A 114 -51.32 16.41 13.63
CA GLY A 114 -52.28 16.80 12.60
C GLY A 114 -52.31 15.84 11.43
N ILE A 115 -53.00 16.24 10.36
CA ILE A 115 -53.06 15.51 9.09
C ILE A 115 -52.23 16.29 8.07
N SER A 116 -51.39 15.60 7.30
CA SER A 116 -50.61 16.21 6.23
C SER A 116 -51.54 16.74 5.13
N LEU A 117 -51.38 18.00 4.74
CA LEU A 117 -52.16 18.66 3.70
C LEU A 117 -51.21 19.45 2.79
N SER A 118 -51.49 19.49 1.48
CA SER A 118 -50.76 20.39 0.59
C SER A 118 -51.07 21.84 0.95
N ILE A 119 -50.10 22.74 0.85
CA ILE A 119 -50.33 24.16 1.07
C ILE A 119 -51.37 24.75 0.10
N GLU A 120 -51.48 24.15 -1.10
CA GLU A 120 -52.46 24.54 -2.13
C GLU A 120 -53.91 24.21 -1.73
N ASP A 121 -54.12 23.22 -0.85
CA ASP A 121 -55.44 22.76 -0.41
C ASP A 121 -55.92 23.50 0.86
N VAL A 122 -55.15 24.46 1.36
CA VAL A 122 -55.46 25.23 2.59
C VAL A 122 -56.49 26.36 2.33
N TYR A 123 -56.71 26.74 1.06
CA TYR A 123 -57.56 27.86 0.64
C TYR A 123 -58.69 27.40 -0.28
#